data_AF-A0A3N5UK86-F1
#
_entry.id   AF-A0A3N5UK86-F1
#
_cell.length_a   1.000
_cell.length_b   1.000
_cell.length_c   1.000
_cell.angle_alpha   90.00
_cell.angle_beta   90.00
_cell.angle_gamma   90.00
#
_symmetry.space_group_name_H-M   'P 1'
#
loop_
_entity.id
_entity.type
_entity.pdbx_description
1 polymer ?
#
loop_
_entity_poly.entity_id
_entity_poly.type
_entity_poly.pdbx_seq_one_letter_code
_entity_poly.pdbx_strand_id
1 'polypeptide(L)'
;MGKINTTNLGDRGQKVIIDKISKAAKELSFPNDKMTFIEQMISLSRLLTRYDLHISTTFRTIDEKAQDPTYFVATYFDTKDIQQALWVYRIVRLLARYILVYDRYFETGKNRYAILARKVRKSINKIFENEIDRHHLKYSIDFSLKQFWPFWKFEQILKSRIIEGNTFSYNEIRNFNLFKSSDASLIYARVLDAKLPSFSENVSLVLHYNQALLDLIDDWEDIEEDIQEDMPNAFVMAAIENVPYNAIKKCNVTNIRDTILNSLESSNSPIMRLVDEYHASIRNISIPSNLVFIKLVSDHHADTLRKTISL
;
A
#
# COMPACT_ATOMS: atom_id res chain seq x y z
N MET A 1 12.71 25.72 -17.38
CA MET A 1 11.84 24.73 -18.06
C MET A 1 12.65 23.47 -18.31
N GLY A 2 12.53 22.45 -17.46
CA GLY A 2 13.18 21.16 -17.68
C GLY A 2 12.17 20.16 -18.22
N LYS A 3 12.46 19.54 -19.38
CA LYS A 3 11.72 18.37 -19.87
C LYS A 3 11.78 17.28 -18.81
N ILE A 4 10.63 16.66 -18.52
CA ILE A 4 10.56 15.42 -17.76
C ILE A 4 11.10 14.34 -18.70
N ASN A 5 12.36 13.96 -18.51
CA ASN A 5 12.88 12.76 -19.14
C ASN A 5 12.36 11.58 -18.32
N THR A 6 11.27 10.97 -18.77
CA THR A 6 11.14 9.53 -18.54
C THR A 6 12.37 8.90 -19.17
N THR A 7 13.05 8.00 -18.47
CA THR A 7 14.00 7.08 -19.11
C THR A 7 13.16 6.18 -20.01
N ASN A 8 12.77 6.70 -21.18
CA ASN A 8 12.08 5.91 -22.18
C ASN A 8 13.09 4.86 -22.64
N LEU A 9 12.83 3.61 -22.27
CA LEU A 9 13.23 2.50 -23.12
C LEU A 9 12.79 2.87 -24.54
N GLY A 10 13.71 2.86 -25.52
CA GLY A 10 13.29 3.04 -26.91
C GLY A 10 12.19 2.04 -27.26
N ASP A 11 11.35 2.32 -28.25
CA ASP A 11 10.14 1.54 -28.57
C ASP A 11 10.36 0.02 -28.62
N ARG A 12 11.53 -0.43 -29.09
CA ARG A 12 11.93 -1.85 -29.06
C ARG A 12 12.12 -2.41 -27.63
N GLY A 13 12.77 -1.67 -26.74
CA GLY A 13 12.98 -2.07 -25.34
C GLY A 13 11.68 -2.12 -24.55
N GLN A 14 10.77 -1.18 -24.80
CA GLN A 14 9.44 -1.18 -24.19
C GLN A 14 8.62 -2.39 -24.65
N LYS A 15 8.65 -2.70 -25.96
CA LYS A 15 7.98 -3.90 -26.51
C LYS A 15 8.48 -5.19 -25.87
N VAL A 16 9.80 -5.38 -25.75
CA VAL A 16 10.40 -6.57 -25.11
C VAL A 16 9.94 -6.74 -23.66
N ILE A 17 9.83 -5.64 -22.90
CA ILE A 17 9.37 -5.71 -21.51
C ILE A 17 7.87 -6.02 -21.43
N ILE A 18 7.04 -5.41 -22.28
CA ILE A 18 5.61 -5.75 -22.38
C ILE A 18 5.42 -7.23 -22.74
N ASP A 19 6.21 -7.77 -23.66
CA ASP A 19 6.14 -9.19 -24.04
C ASP A 19 6.47 -10.11 -22.86
N LYS A 20 7.48 -9.74 -22.04
CA LYS A 20 7.82 -10.46 -20.80
C LYS A 20 6.71 -10.39 -19.76
N ILE A 21 6.11 -9.21 -19.56
CA ILE A 21 4.97 -9.02 -18.66
C ILE A 21 3.78 -9.85 -19.13
N SER A 22 3.46 -9.82 -20.42
CA SER A 22 2.38 -10.60 -21.03
C SER A 22 2.57 -12.09 -20.83
N LYS A 23 3.80 -12.59 -21.03
CA LYS A 23 4.14 -13.99 -20.77
C LYS A 23 3.97 -14.33 -19.29
N ALA A 24 4.54 -13.54 -18.38
CA ALA A 24 4.44 -13.78 -16.94
C ALA A 24 2.98 -13.75 -16.45
N ALA A 25 2.17 -12.80 -16.94
CA ALA A 25 0.76 -12.69 -16.59
C ALA A 25 -0.06 -13.91 -17.05
N LYS A 26 0.23 -14.46 -18.25
CA LYS A 26 -0.40 -15.69 -18.76
C LYS A 26 0.00 -16.94 -17.98
N GLU A 27 1.21 -16.95 -17.43
CA GLU A 27 1.76 -18.06 -16.64
C GLU A 27 1.29 -18.01 -15.17
N LEU A 28 0.68 -16.90 -14.72
CA LEU A 28 0.05 -16.80 -13.40
C LEU A 28 -1.01 -17.87 -13.26
N SER A 29 -0.68 -18.89 -12.47
CA SER A 29 -1.51 -20.07 -12.28
C SER A 29 -1.59 -20.39 -10.80
N PHE A 30 -2.82 -20.66 -10.36
CA PHE A 30 -3.06 -21.31 -9.09
C PHE A 30 -2.82 -22.81 -9.28
N PRO A 31 -2.26 -23.50 -8.27
CA PRO A 31 -0.83 -23.65 -8.02
C PRO A 31 -0.08 -24.31 -9.20
N ASN A 32 1.16 -23.90 -9.47
CA ASN A 32 2.06 -24.53 -10.45
C ASN A 32 3.26 -25.14 -9.71
N ASP A 33 3.70 -26.33 -10.11
CA ASP A 33 4.65 -27.19 -9.35
C ASP A 33 6.07 -26.62 -9.19
N LYS A 34 6.38 -25.44 -9.75
CA LYS A 34 7.72 -24.84 -9.73
C LYS A 34 7.86 -23.57 -8.87
N MET A 35 6.76 -22.87 -8.57
CA MET A 35 6.77 -21.59 -7.86
C MET A 35 5.37 -21.29 -7.33
N THR A 36 5.28 -20.85 -6.07
CA THR A 36 4.01 -20.44 -5.46
C THR A 36 3.44 -19.21 -6.19
N PHE A 37 2.12 -19.02 -6.11
CA PHE A 37 1.45 -17.88 -6.75
C PHE A 37 2.00 -16.52 -6.26
N ILE A 38 2.31 -16.40 -4.97
CA ILE A 38 2.90 -15.18 -4.36
C ILE A 38 4.27 -14.87 -4.96
N GLU A 39 5.12 -15.89 -5.09
CA GLU A 39 6.44 -15.73 -5.70
C GLU A 39 6.34 -15.28 -7.18
N GLN A 40 5.35 -15.80 -7.92
CA GLN A 40 5.06 -15.33 -9.29
C GLN A 40 4.63 -13.85 -9.31
N MET A 41 3.80 -13.41 -8.35
CA MET A 41 3.42 -12.00 -8.20
C MET A 41 4.64 -11.11 -7.90
N ILE A 42 5.54 -11.54 -7.01
CA ILE A 42 6.79 -10.80 -6.71
C ILE A 42 7.66 -10.66 -7.97
N SER A 43 7.80 -11.74 -8.74
CA SER A 43 8.53 -11.73 -10.01
C SER A 43 7.91 -10.75 -11.02
N LEU A 44 6.58 -10.75 -11.13
CA LEU A 44 5.82 -9.84 -11.98
C LEU A 44 5.99 -8.38 -11.54
N SER A 45 5.96 -8.08 -10.24
CA SER A 45 6.19 -6.75 -9.70
C SER A 45 7.53 -6.17 -10.19
N ARG A 46 8.60 -6.96 -10.17
CA ARG A 46 9.93 -6.56 -10.69
C ARG A 46 9.90 -6.21 -12.18
N LEU A 47 9.09 -6.90 -12.99
CA LEU A 47 8.93 -6.59 -14.41
C LEU A 47 8.12 -5.30 -14.62
N LEU A 48 7.04 -5.13 -13.86
CA LEU A 48 6.19 -3.93 -13.90
C LEU A 48 6.95 -2.67 -13.48
N THR A 49 7.86 -2.76 -12.50
CA THR A 49 8.75 -1.66 -12.11
C THR A 49 9.69 -1.24 -13.24
N ARG A 50 10.19 -2.19 -14.04
CA ARG A 50 11.04 -1.89 -15.21
C ARG A 50 10.25 -1.28 -16.37
N TYR A 51 8.95 -1.52 -16.45
CA TYR A 51 8.09 -0.97 -17.51
C TYR A 51 7.78 0.52 -17.31
N ASP A 52 7.51 0.95 -16.08
CA ASP A 52 7.22 2.36 -15.76
C ASP A 52 8.37 2.95 -14.92
N LEU A 53 9.53 3.17 -15.54
CA LEU A 53 10.73 3.64 -14.84
C LEU A 53 10.49 4.96 -14.09
N HIS A 54 11.21 5.12 -12.98
CA HIS A 54 11.09 6.25 -12.05
C HIS A 54 11.01 7.61 -12.77
N ILE A 55 10.09 8.47 -12.31
CA ILE A 55 9.96 9.86 -12.80
C ILE A 55 11.24 10.67 -12.46
N SER A 56 11.99 10.23 -11.46
CA SER A 56 13.30 10.77 -11.03
C SER A 56 13.93 9.81 -10.01
N THR A 57 15.26 9.81 -9.87
CA THR A 57 15.96 9.16 -8.75
C THR A 57 15.50 9.69 -7.39
N THR A 58 14.92 10.90 -7.35
CA THR A 58 14.26 11.49 -6.19
C THR A 58 13.09 10.66 -5.65
N PHE A 59 12.49 9.80 -6.48
CA PHE A 59 11.35 8.98 -6.10
C PHE A 59 11.72 7.55 -5.72
N ARG A 60 13.01 7.16 -5.70
CA ARG A 60 13.38 5.74 -5.60
C ARG A 60 12.72 5.05 -4.39
N THR A 61 12.84 5.60 -3.19
CA THR A 61 12.24 5.05 -1.97
C THR A 61 10.71 5.06 -1.99
N ILE A 62 10.11 6.15 -2.48
CA ILE A 62 8.64 6.28 -2.63
C ILE A 62 8.11 5.26 -3.64
N ASP A 63 8.86 5.03 -4.72
CA ASP A 63 8.51 4.13 -5.80
C ASP A 63 8.81 2.67 -5.46
N GLU A 64 9.63 2.39 -4.45
CA GLU A 64 9.83 1.06 -3.86
C GLU A 64 8.61 0.70 -3.00
N LYS A 65 8.09 1.64 -2.19
CA LYS A 65 6.87 1.43 -1.37
C LYS A 65 5.57 1.37 -2.20
N ALA A 66 5.49 2.05 -3.34
CA ALA A 66 4.31 2.04 -4.22
C ALA A 66 4.17 0.78 -5.11
N GLN A 67 4.91 -0.31 -4.84
CA GLN A 67 4.97 -1.49 -5.72
C GLN A 67 4.03 -2.59 -5.26
N ASP A 68 2.81 -2.57 -5.79
CA ASP A 68 1.86 -3.67 -5.62
C ASP A 68 1.33 -4.18 -6.98
N PRO A 69 1.64 -5.43 -7.38
CA PRO A 69 1.10 -6.01 -8.61
C PRO A 69 -0.37 -6.40 -8.50
N THR A 70 -1.00 -6.36 -7.32
CA THR A 70 -2.38 -6.84 -7.08
C THR A 70 -3.39 -6.21 -8.03
N TYR A 71 -3.35 -4.88 -8.21
CA TYR A 71 -4.28 -4.17 -9.10
C TYR A 71 -4.08 -4.52 -10.59
N PHE A 72 -2.84 -4.79 -10.99
CA PHE A 72 -2.53 -5.31 -12.33
C PHE A 72 -3.14 -6.70 -12.51
N VAL A 73 -2.88 -7.61 -11.57
CA VAL A 73 -3.33 -9.01 -11.63
C VAL A 73 -4.86 -9.08 -11.61
N ALA A 74 -5.52 -8.29 -10.76
CA ALA A 74 -6.97 -8.20 -10.68
C ALA A 74 -7.58 -7.82 -12.03
N THR A 75 -7.05 -6.76 -12.65
CA THR A 75 -7.50 -6.30 -13.96
C THR A 75 -7.27 -7.38 -15.03
N TYR A 76 -6.06 -7.96 -15.07
CA TYR A 76 -5.76 -8.99 -16.05
C TYR A 76 -6.62 -10.24 -15.87
N PHE A 77 -6.89 -10.65 -14.64
CA PHE A 77 -7.70 -11.83 -14.37
C PHE A 77 -9.17 -11.64 -14.77
N ASP A 78 -9.70 -10.43 -14.61
CA ASP A 78 -11.06 -10.08 -14.97
C ASP A 78 -11.26 -9.85 -16.46
N THR A 79 -10.32 -9.17 -17.14
CA THR A 79 -10.54 -8.72 -18.53
C THR A 79 -9.71 -9.47 -19.56
N LYS A 80 -8.64 -10.17 -19.12
CA LYS A 80 -7.61 -10.78 -19.98
C LYS A 80 -6.91 -9.77 -20.92
N ASP A 81 -7.08 -8.47 -20.69
CA ASP A 81 -6.49 -7.41 -21.48
C ASP A 81 -5.22 -6.87 -20.80
N ILE A 82 -4.06 -7.12 -21.43
CA ILE A 82 -2.76 -6.64 -20.96
C ILE A 82 -2.65 -5.12 -21.00
N GLN A 83 -3.20 -4.46 -22.02
CA GLN A 83 -3.12 -3.00 -22.12
C GLN A 83 -3.94 -2.34 -21.02
N GLN A 84 -5.13 -2.88 -20.74
CA GLN A 84 -5.95 -2.40 -19.64
C GLN A 84 -5.28 -2.65 -18.28
N ALA A 85 -4.69 -3.83 -18.05
CA ALA A 85 -3.96 -4.13 -16.83
C ALA A 85 -2.74 -3.21 -16.63
N LEU A 86 -1.96 -2.97 -17.69
CA LEU A 86 -0.83 -2.02 -17.66
C LEU A 86 -1.31 -0.60 -17.39
N TRP A 87 -2.45 -0.20 -17.95
CA TRP A 87 -3.04 1.10 -17.68
C TRP A 87 -3.42 1.25 -16.21
N VAL A 88 -4.13 0.26 -15.64
CA VAL A 88 -4.53 0.25 -14.21
C VAL A 88 -3.30 0.32 -13.31
N TYR A 89 -2.28 -0.50 -13.58
CA TYR A 89 -1.02 -0.47 -12.86
C TYR A 89 -0.39 0.93 -12.83
N ARG A 90 -0.29 1.59 -14.00
CA ARG A 90 0.33 2.92 -14.10
C ARG A 90 -0.45 3.98 -13.34
N ILE A 91 -1.78 3.99 -13.45
CA ILE A 91 -2.58 5.01 -12.75
C ILE A 91 -2.58 4.79 -11.24
N VAL A 92 -2.74 3.55 -10.76
CA VAL A 92 -2.68 3.23 -9.32
C VAL A 92 -1.33 3.61 -8.75
N ARG A 93 -0.23 3.27 -9.44
CA ARG A 93 1.12 3.65 -9.00
C ARG A 93 1.31 5.17 -8.93
N LEU A 94 0.77 5.93 -9.88
CA LEU A 94 0.82 7.40 -9.80
C LEU A 94 -0.04 7.97 -8.66
N LEU A 95 -1.17 7.34 -8.34
CA LEU A 95 -2.01 7.71 -7.21
C LEU A 95 -1.29 7.43 -5.89
N ALA A 96 -0.72 6.24 -5.71
CA ALA A 96 0.12 5.91 -4.56
C ALA A 96 1.27 6.89 -4.39
N ARG A 97 2.02 7.18 -5.47
CA ARG A 97 3.05 8.23 -5.49
C ARG A 97 2.53 9.59 -5.03
N TYR A 98 1.34 9.98 -5.48
CA TYR A 98 0.76 11.27 -5.12
C TYR A 98 0.47 11.34 -3.61
N ILE A 99 -0.11 10.28 -3.05
CA ILE A 99 -0.44 10.15 -1.63
C ILE A 99 0.83 10.19 -0.79
N LEU A 100 1.79 9.29 -1.06
CA LEU A 100 3.06 9.19 -0.31
C LEU A 100 3.90 10.49 -0.37
N VAL A 101 3.87 11.21 -1.49
CA VAL A 101 4.56 12.51 -1.58
C VAL A 101 3.86 13.58 -0.75
N TYR A 102 2.53 13.58 -0.70
CA TYR A 102 1.80 14.48 0.19
C TYR A 102 2.00 14.12 1.66
N ASP A 103 2.05 12.83 1.98
CA ASP A 103 2.37 12.31 3.30
C ASP A 103 3.68 12.91 3.83
N ARG A 104 4.76 12.75 3.06
CA ARG A 104 6.07 13.37 3.35
C ARG A 104 6.02 14.90 3.43
N TYR A 105 5.07 15.56 2.75
CA TYR A 105 4.87 17.01 2.91
C TYR A 105 4.29 17.36 4.29
N PHE A 106 3.29 16.61 4.79
CA PHE A 106 2.71 16.83 6.10
C PHE A 106 3.66 16.49 7.23
N GLU A 107 4.43 15.41 7.08
CA GLU A 107 5.45 15.01 8.06
C GLU A 107 6.56 16.05 8.22
N THR A 108 7.07 16.58 7.10
CA THR A 108 8.31 17.37 7.10
C THR A 108 8.12 18.87 6.93
N GLY A 109 6.93 19.32 6.49
CA GLY A 109 6.66 20.69 6.07
C GLY A 109 7.46 21.18 4.85
N LYS A 110 8.25 20.31 4.20
CA LYS A 110 9.17 20.71 3.12
C LYS A 110 8.40 20.92 1.82
N ASN A 111 8.27 22.18 1.38
CA ASN A 111 7.59 22.59 0.14
C ASN A 111 8.04 21.86 -1.14
N ARG A 112 9.25 21.27 -1.17
CA ARG A 112 9.71 20.43 -2.28
C ARG A 112 8.74 19.29 -2.57
N TYR A 113 8.15 18.68 -1.54
CA TYR A 113 7.22 17.57 -1.70
C TYR A 113 5.89 18.02 -2.31
N ALA A 114 5.33 19.16 -1.88
CA ALA A 114 4.16 19.74 -2.54
C ALA A 114 4.42 20.06 -4.04
N ILE A 115 5.62 20.52 -4.39
CA ILE A 115 6.00 20.74 -5.80
C ILE A 115 6.06 19.41 -6.57
N LEU A 116 6.61 18.35 -5.96
CA LEU A 116 6.66 17.01 -6.55
C LEU A 116 5.25 16.43 -6.72
N ALA A 117 4.37 16.56 -5.74
CA ALA A 117 2.99 16.07 -5.83
C ALA A 117 2.22 16.74 -6.98
N ARG A 118 2.42 18.06 -7.19
CA ARG A 118 1.88 18.77 -8.36
C ARG A 118 2.41 18.21 -9.70
N LYS A 119 3.66 17.74 -9.75
CA LYS A 119 4.21 17.08 -10.95
C LYS A 119 3.56 15.71 -11.18
N VAL A 120 3.41 14.90 -10.13
CA VAL A 120 2.72 13.61 -10.19
C VAL A 120 1.27 13.81 -10.64
N ARG A 121 0.57 14.81 -10.09
CA ARG A 121 -0.79 15.17 -10.49
C ARG A 121 -0.93 15.52 -11.97
N LYS A 122 0.05 16.19 -12.55
CA LYS A 122 0.08 16.45 -14.00
C LYS A 122 0.19 15.15 -14.80
N SER A 123 0.99 14.19 -14.34
CA SER A 123 1.08 12.87 -14.97
C SER A 123 -0.24 12.09 -14.88
N ILE A 124 -0.91 12.13 -13.73
CA ILE A 124 -2.25 11.54 -13.55
C ILE A 124 -3.24 12.12 -14.57
N ASN A 125 -3.28 13.44 -14.71
CA ASN A 125 -4.19 14.11 -15.66
C ASN A 125 -3.94 13.68 -17.11
N LYS A 126 -2.67 13.51 -17.51
CA LYS A 126 -2.32 13.03 -18.86
C LYS A 126 -2.81 11.61 -19.14
N ILE A 127 -2.86 10.74 -18.12
CA ILE A 127 -3.42 9.41 -18.29
C ILE A 127 -4.93 9.51 -18.54
N PHE A 128 -5.64 10.34 -17.78
CA PHE A 128 -7.09 10.52 -17.96
C PHE A 128 -7.49 11.20 -19.27
N GLU A 129 -6.63 11.98 -19.91
CA GLU A 129 -6.95 12.66 -21.18
C GLU A 129 -7.40 11.70 -22.28
N ASN A 130 -6.92 10.44 -22.24
CA ASN A 130 -7.19 9.40 -23.23
C ASN A 130 -8.38 8.49 -22.88
N GLU A 131 -9.08 8.74 -21.77
CA GLU A 131 -10.17 7.88 -21.29
C GLU A 131 -11.56 8.34 -21.76
N ILE A 132 -12.41 7.36 -22.12
CA ILE A 132 -13.79 7.61 -22.57
C ILE A 132 -14.62 8.26 -21.46
N ASP A 133 -14.55 7.72 -20.23
CA ASP A 133 -15.28 8.24 -19.05
C ASP A 133 -14.43 9.15 -18.16
N ARG A 134 -13.49 9.89 -18.77
CA ARG A 134 -12.49 10.70 -18.05
C ARG A 134 -13.08 11.65 -17.01
N HIS A 135 -14.27 12.20 -17.24
CA HIS A 135 -14.86 13.19 -16.33
C HIS A 135 -15.33 12.56 -15.03
N HIS A 136 -16.03 11.42 -15.10
CA HIS A 136 -16.56 10.73 -13.92
C HIS A 136 -15.44 10.11 -13.07
N LEU A 137 -14.51 9.39 -13.72
CA LEU A 137 -13.38 8.79 -13.00
C LEU A 137 -12.48 9.84 -12.35
N LYS A 138 -12.17 10.93 -13.08
CA LYS A 138 -11.39 12.04 -12.52
C LYS A 138 -12.10 12.71 -11.35
N TYR A 139 -13.41 12.97 -11.47
CA TYR A 139 -14.19 13.55 -10.38
C TYR A 139 -14.15 12.67 -9.13
N SER A 140 -14.40 11.36 -9.29
CA SER A 140 -14.43 10.41 -8.19
C SER A 140 -13.09 10.32 -7.47
N ILE A 141 -11.99 10.27 -8.23
CA ILE A 141 -10.64 10.26 -7.66
C ILE A 141 -10.31 11.59 -6.97
N ASP A 142 -10.66 12.73 -7.58
CA ASP A 142 -10.42 14.04 -6.98
C ASP A 142 -11.23 14.24 -5.70
N PHE A 143 -12.42 13.69 -5.63
CA PHE A 143 -13.22 13.64 -4.42
C PHE A 143 -12.54 12.79 -3.35
N SER A 144 -12.15 11.54 -3.65
CA SER A 144 -11.49 10.66 -2.70
C SER A 144 -10.16 11.22 -2.17
N LEU A 145 -9.34 11.82 -3.04
CA LEU A 145 -8.08 12.45 -2.63
C LEU A 145 -8.28 13.60 -1.63
N LYS A 146 -9.39 14.34 -1.73
CA LYS A 146 -9.72 15.38 -0.73
C LYS A 146 -10.10 14.80 0.63
N GLN A 147 -10.66 13.59 0.66
CA GLN A 147 -11.03 12.89 1.91
C GLN A 147 -9.81 12.34 2.66
N PHE A 148 -8.61 12.37 2.07
CA PHE A 148 -7.38 11.94 2.74
C PHE A 148 -6.75 13.02 3.63
N TRP A 149 -7.11 14.30 3.41
CA TRP A 149 -6.60 15.40 4.23
C TRP A 149 -6.90 15.25 5.75
N PRO A 150 -8.10 14.82 6.16
CA PRO A 150 -8.38 14.46 7.56
C PRO A 150 -7.44 13.40 8.15
N PHE A 151 -6.98 12.42 7.36
CA PHE A 151 -6.05 11.39 7.83
C PHE A 151 -4.71 12.01 8.26
N TRP A 152 -4.08 12.83 7.42
CA TRP A 152 -2.82 13.49 7.78
C TRP A 152 -2.94 14.35 9.04
N LYS A 153 -4.07 15.04 9.23
CA LYS A 153 -4.33 15.78 10.48
C LYS A 153 -4.46 14.85 11.68
N PHE A 154 -5.17 13.74 11.52
CA PHE A 154 -5.35 12.74 12.56
C PHE A 154 -4.02 12.09 12.96
N GLU A 155 -3.15 11.80 12.00
CA GLU A 155 -1.80 11.28 12.25
C GLU A 155 -0.95 12.25 13.10
N GLN A 156 -1.00 13.55 12.82
CA GLN A 156 -0.30 14.54 13.65
C GLN A 156 -0.81 14.59 15.11
N ILE A 157 -2.11 14.32 15.33
CA ILE A 157 -2.67 14.21 16.69
C ILE A 157 -2.13 12.97 17.38
N LEU A 158 -2.09 11.82 16.69
CA LEU A 158 -1.53 10.58 17.24
C LEU A 158 -0.04 10.74 17.57
N LYS A 159 0.71 11.40 16.70
CA LYS A 159 2.13 11.75 16.94
C LYS A 159 2.32 12.49 18.26
N SER A 160 1.57 13.57 18.49
CA SER A 160 1.64 14.32 19.74
C SER A 160 1.35 13.42 20.94
N ARG A 161 0.30 12.60 20.83
CA ARG A 161 -0.13 11.72 21.92
C ARG A 161 0.92 10.64 22.25
N ILE A 162 1.59 10.07 21.24
CA ILE A 162 2.68 9.10 21.42
C ILE A 162 3.85 9.75 22.15
N ILE A 163 4.26 10.95 21.73
CA ILE A 163 5.37 11.70 22.34
C ILE A 163 5.05 12.06 23.80
N GLU A 164 3.80 12.42 24.09
CA GLU A 164 3.29 12.69 25.45
C GLU A 164 3.19 11.42 26.32
N GLY A 165 3.35 10.23 25.74
CA GLY A 165 3.27 8.95 26.45
C GLY A 165 1.83 8.52 26.78
N ASN A 166 0.84 9.02 26.03
CA ASN A 166 -0.55 8.60 26.20
C ASN A 166 -0.71 7.14 25.75
N THR A 167 -1.55 6.39 26.48
CA THR A 167 -1.95 5.03 26.07
C THR A 167 -3.03 5.06 24.99
N PHE A 168 -3.18 3.94 24.29
CA PHE A 168 -4.14 3.77 23.21
C PHE A 168 -4.97 2.50 23.43
N SER A 169 -6.29 2.64 23.36
CA SER A 169 -7.17 1.49 23.36
C SER A 169 -7.05 0.68 22.07
N TYR A 170 -7.43 -0.60 22.13
CA TYR A 170 -7.48 -1.45 20.94
C TYR A 170 -8.25 -0.80 19.76
N ASN A 171 -9.37 -0.14 20.05
CA ASN A 171 -10.18 0.51 19.02
C ASN A 171 -9.45 1.69 18.37
N GLU A 172 -8.62 2.42 19.11
CA GLU A 172 -7.82 3.51 18.54
C GLU A 172 -6.74 2.99 17.62
N ILE A 173 -6.03 1.92 18.02
CA ILE A 173 -4.99 1.27 17.19
C ILE A 173 -5.64 0.70 15.92
N ARG A 174 -6.77 0.02 16.07
CA ARG A 174 -7.57 -0.51 14.96
C ARG A 174 -8.00 0.58 13.99
N ASN A 175 -8.54 1.68 14.50
CA ASN A 175 -9.00 2.79 13.68
C ASN A 175 -7.84 3.50 12.97
N PHE A 176 -6.69 3.64 13.63
CA PHE A 176 -5.48 4.18 13.01
C PHE A 176 -5.06 3.34 11.81
N ASN A 177 -4.89 2.04 12.01
CA ASN A 177 -4.45 1.15 10.95
C ASN A 177 -5.47 1.08 9.80
N LEU A 178 -6.77 0.87 10.07
CA LEU A 178 -7.78 0.87 9.01
C LEU A 178 -7.86 2.22 8.26
N PHE A 179 -7.66 3.34 8.94
CA PHE A 179 -7.74 4.65 8.27
C PHE A 179 -6.52 4.92 7.39
N LYS A 180 -5.32 4.50 7.84
CA LYS A 180 -4.07 4.52 7.05
C LYS A 180 -4.24 3.77 5.73
N SER A 181 -4.85 2.59 5.77
CA SER A 181 -5.05 1.69 4.63
C SER A 181 -6.21 2.05 3.70
N SER A 182 -6.84 3.21 3.91
CA SER A 182 -8.08 3.56 3.21
C SER A 182 -7.85 4.01 1.75
N ASP A 183 -6.61 4.26 1.33
CA ASP A 183 -6.28 4.54 -0.06
C ASP A 183 -6.67 3.38 -0.99
N ALA A 184 -6.49 2.14 -0.54
CA ALA A 184 -6.91 0.94 -1.26
C ALA A 184 -8.42 0.95 -1.60
N SER A 185 -9.27 1.19 -0.61
CA SER A 185 -10.73 1.15 -0.78
C SER A 185 -11.33 2.45 -1.33
N LEU A 186 -10.72 3.61 -1.03
CA LEU A 186 -11.26 4.90 -1.41
C LEU A 186 -10.75 5.40 -2.76
N ILE A 187 -9.52 5.05 -3.15
CA ILE A 187 -8.84 5.62 -4.32
C ILE A 187 -8.58 4.55 -5.37
N TYR A 188 -7.87 3.46 -5.04
CA TYR A 188 -7.53 2.44 -6.04
C TYR A 188 -8.77 1.65 -6.48
N ALA A 189 -9.70 1.40 -5.55
CA ALA A 189 -10.98 0.79 -5.88
C ALA A 189 -11.80 1.59 -6.91
N ARG A 190 -11.68 2.94 -6.94
CA ARG A 190 -12.35 3.76 -7.99
C ARG A 190 -11.80 3.51 -9.38
N VAL A 191 -10.50 3.21 -9.48
CA VAL A 191 -9.88 2.81 -10.74
C VAL A 191 -10.40 1.44 -11.17
N LEU A 192 -10.48 0.49 -10.23
CA LEU A 192 -10.96 -0.86 -10.53
C LEU A 192 -12.44 -0.87 -10.91
N ASP A 193 -13.29 -0.17 -10.16
CA ASP A 193 -14.73 0.00 -10.44
C ASP A 193 -14.98 0.49 -11.87
N ALA A 194 -14.18 1.46 -12.32
CA ALA A 194 -14.28 1.99 -13.68
C ALA A 194 -13.75 1.05 -14.78
N LYS A 195 -13.09 -0.08 -14.44
CA LYS A 195 -12.37 -0.91 -15.40
C LYS A 195 -12.74 -2.39 -15.36
N LEU A 196 -13.21 -2.91 -14.25
CA LEU A 196 -13.45 -4.33 -14.04
C LEU A 196 -14.96 -4.59 -14.05
N PRO A 197 -15.50 -5.30 -15.06
CA PRO A 197 -16.89 -5.72 -15.07
C PRO A 197 -17.34 -6.46 -13.81
N SER A 198 -16.45 -7.23 -13.17
CA SER A 198 -16.79 -8.00 -11.96
C SER A 198 -16.53 -7.24 -10.67
N PHE A 199 -16.13 -5.96 -10.72
CA PHE A 199 -15.87 -5.20 -9.50
C PHE A 199 -17.13 -5.13 -8.61
N SER A 200 -16.91 -5.17 -7.30
CA SER A 200 -17.97 -5.01 -6.31
C SER A 200 -17.41 -4.36 -5.04
N GLU A 201 -18.30 -3.82 -4.21
CA GLU A 201 -17.93 -3.27 -2.90
C GLU A 201 -17.21 -4.30 -2.01
N ASN A 202 -17.56 -5.59 -2.15
CA ASN A 202 -16.87 -6.68 -1.47
C ASN A 202 -15.41 -6.82 -1.89
N VAL A 203 -15.09 -6.59 -3.18
CA VAL A 203 -13.70 -6.56 -3.66
C VAL A 203 -12.95 -5.39 -3.03
N SER A 204 -13.58 -4.21 -2.97
CA SER A 204 -13.00 -3.03 -2.28
C SER A 204 -12.72 -3.31 -0.80
N LEU A 205 -13.66 -3.95 -0.11
CA LEU A 205 -13.52 -4.29 1.31
C LEU A 205 -12.39 -5.30 1.55
N VAL A 206 -12.26 -6.32 0.70
CA VAL A 206 -11.14 -7.28 0.79
C VAL A 206 -9.80 -6.58 0.53
N LEU A 207 -9.72 -5.69 -0.46
CA LEU A 207 -8.51 -4.90 -0.72
C LEU A 207 -8.15 -4.00 0.47
N HIS A 208 -9.15 -3.44 1.16
CA HIS A 208 -8.92 -2.62 2.36
C HIS A 208 -8.24 -3.42 3.48
N TYR A 209 -8.79 -4.57 3.84
CA TYR A 209 -8.19 -5.41 4.87
C TYR A 209 -6.84 -5.99 4.44
N ASN A 210 -6.65 -6.25 3.14
CA ASN A 210 -5.36 -6.65 2.60
C ASN A 210 -4.31 -5.54 2.80
N GLN A 211 -4.63 -4.30 2.45
CA GLN A 211 -3.77 -3.15 2.70
C GLN A 211 -3.52 -2.92 4.20
N ALA A 212 -4.51 -3.17 5.06
CA ALA A 212 -4.35 -3.08 6.51
C ALA A 212 -3.34 -4.07 7.08
N LEU A 213 -3.31 -5.29 6.54
CA LEU A 213 -2.27 -6.28 6.88
C LEU A 213 -0.91 -5.85 6.32
N LEU A 214 -0.85 -5.35 5.08
CA LEU A 214 0.39 -4.87 4.49
C LEU A 214 0.98 -3.68 5.27
N ASP A 215 0.16 -2.72 5.67
CA ASP A 215 0.59 -1.56 6.46
C ASP A 215 1.14 -1.98 7.84
N LEU A 216 0.68 -3.09 8.42
CA LEU A 216 1.29 -3.64 9.64
C LEU A 216 2.66 -4.26 9.35
N ILE A 217 2.87 -4.85 8.17
CA ILE A 217 4.21 -5.34 7.78
C ILE A 217 5.14 -4.14 7.62
N ASP A 218 4.69 -3.10 6.92
CA ASP A 218 5.46 -1.87 6.71
C ASP A 218 5.79 -1.19 8.05
N ASP A 219 4.81 -1.05 8.96
CA ASP A 219 5.05 -0.52 10.32
C ASP A 219 6.12 -1.34 11.08
N TRP A 220 6.19 -2.66 10.88
CA TRP A 220 7.23 -3.47 11.51
C TRP A 220 8.62 -3.27 10.87
N GLU A 221 8.67 -3.14 9.55
CA GLU A 221 9.90 -2.93 8.79
C GLU A 221 10.49 -1.54 9.05
N ASP A 222 9.64 -0.52 9.14
CA ASP A 222 10.00 0.89 9.33
C ASP A 222 10.15 1.30 10.82
N ILE A 223 9.92 0.39 11.78
CA ILE A 223 9.78 0.73 13.20
C ILE A 223 10.92 1.58 13.77
N GLU A 224 12.16 1.35 13.35
CA GLU A 224 13.30 2.16 13.80
C GLU A 224 13.36 3.55 13.16
N GLU A 225 12.96 3.70 11.88
CA GLU A 225 12.82 5.01 11.24
C GLU A 225 11.69 5.80 11.91
N ASP A 226 10.55 5.15 12.14
CA ASP A 226 9.38 5.77 12.74
C ASP A 226 9.66 6.31 14.15
N ILE A 227 10.33 5.52 15.00
CA ILE A 227 10.70 5.98 16.36
C ILE A 227 11.70 7.15 16.31
N GLN A 228 12.62 7.15 15.35
CA GLN A 228 13.57 8.26 15.19
C GLN A 228 12.90 9.54 14.71
N GLU A 229 11.92 9.44 13.81
CA GLU A 229 11.18 10.57 13.24
C GLU A 229 9.93 10.97 14.06
N ASP A 230 9.66 10.26 15.17
CA ASP A 230 8.45 10.36 15.97
C ASP A 230 7.18 10.19 15.13
N MET A 231 7.17 9.20 14.24
CA MET A 231 6.01 8.86 13.41
C MET A 231 5.09 7.86 14.13
N PRO A 232 3.75 8.00 13.98
CA PRO A 232 2.82 7.02 14.53
C PRO A 232 3.01 5.64 13.91
N ASN A 233 3.12 4.63 14.77
CA ASN A 233 3.36 3.26 14.38
C ASN A 233 2.49 2.34 15.25
N ALA A 234 1.79 1.38 14.64
CA ALA A 234 0.80 0.57 15.35
C ALA A 234 1.44 -0.26 16.48
N PHE A 235 2.65 -0.80 16.27
CA PHE A 235 3.38 -1.58 17.28
C PHE A 235 3.79 -0.73 18.47
N VAL A 236 4.24 0.50 18.22
CA VAL A 236 4.56 1.46 19.28
C VAL A 236 3.31 1.83 20.07
N MET A 237 2.20 2.12 19.39
CA MET A 237 0.93 2.41 20.06
C MET A 237 0.46 1.26 20.95
N ALA A 238 0.67 0.01 20.53
CA ALA A 238 0.34 -1.18 21.30
C ALA A 238 1.30 -1.42 22.49
N ALA A 239 2.58 -1.05 22.37
CA ALA A 239 3.59 -1.25 23.40
C ALA A 239 3.55 -0.20 24.53
N ILE A 240 3.08 1.02 24.26
CA ILE A 240 3.19 2.16 25.19
C ILE A 240 2.49 1.95 26.53
N GLU A 241 1.45 1.10 26.59
CA GLU A 241 0.80 0.73 27.86
C GLU A 241 1.77 0.03 28.83
N ASN A 242 2.72 -0.74 28.30
CA ASN A 242 3.66 -1.56 29.07
C ASN A 242 5.05 -0.94 29.15
N VAL A 243 5.49 -0.21 28.11
CA VAL A 243 6.81 0.41 28.03
C VAL A 243 6.66 1.88 27.61
N PRO A 244 7.00 2.85 28.46
CA PRO A 244 6.90 4.26 28.12
C PRO A 244 7.65 4.61 26.82
N TYR A 245 7.06 5.45 25.97
CA TYR A 245 7.68 5.83 24.69
C TYR A 245 9.11 6.37 24.82
N ASN A 246 9.39 7.15 25.87
CA ASN A 246 10.73 7.65 26.16
C ASN A 246 11.77 6.56 26.46
N ALA A 247 11.34 5.40 26.97
CA ALA A 247 12.21 4.25 27.15
C ALA A 247 12.48 3.57 25.81
N ILE A 248 11.44 3.34 25.00
CA ILE A 248 11.55 2.79 23.63
C ILE A 248 12.51 3.65 22.79
N LYS A 249 12.34 4.97 22.78
CA LYS A 249 13.16 5.91 22.01
C LYS A 249 14.64 5.95 22.43
N LYS A 250 14.94 5.59 23.68
CA LYS A 250 16.33 5.54 24.21
C LYS A 250 16.98 4.18 24.04
N CYS A 251 16.23 3.15 23.63
CA CYS A 251 16.80 1.85 23.32
C CYS A 251 17.80 1.98 22.17
N ASN A 252 18.85 1.16 22.21
CA ASN A 252 19.69 0.97 21.04
C ASN A 252 18.82 0.40 19.90
N VAL A 253 19.11 0.80 18.66
CA VAL A 253 18.36 0.39 17.45
C VAL A 253 18.18 -1.13 17.41
N THR A 254 19.21 -1.89 17.80
CA THR A 254 19.18 -3.36 17.82
C THR A 254 18.20 -3.97 18.82
N ASN A 255 17.75 -3.21 19.82
CA ASN A 255 16.93 -3.70 20.93
C ASN A 255 15.50 -3.15 20.90
N ILE A 256 15.17 -2.27 19.95
CA ILE A 256 13.84 -1.67 19.82
C ILE A 256 12.79 -2.77 19.58
N ARG A 257 13.04 -3.64 18.60
CA ARG A 257 12.15 -4.75 18.24
C ARG A 257 11.91 -5.69 19.42
N ASP A 258 12.98 -6.12 20.10
CA ASP A 258 12.87 -6.98 21.29
C ASP A 258 12.08 -6.31 22.42
N THR A 259 12.32 -5.02 22.67
CA THR A 259 11.60 -4.25 23.70
C THR A 259 10.10 -4.23 23.40
N ILE A 260 9.73 -4.02 22.14
CA ILE A 260 8.35 -3.97 21.70
C ILE A 260 7.72 -5.37 21.73
N LEU A 261 8.38 -6.40 21.21
CA LEU A 261 7.85 -7.78 21.22
C LEU A 261 7.66 -8.29 22.66
N ASN A 262 8.63 -8.10 23.55
CA ASN A 262 8.51 -8.47 24.97
C ASN A 262 7.34 -7.76 25.65
N SER A 263 7.02 -6.53 25.24
CA SER A 263 5.85 -5.80 25.74
C SER A 263 4.52 -6.33 25.20
N LEU A 264 4.55 -7.10 24.13
CA LEU A 264 3.40 -7.68 23.44
C LEU A 264 3.17 -9.17 23.76
N GLU A 265 4.03 -9.82 24.56
CA GLU A 265 4.06 -11.28 24.85
C GLU A 265 2.78 -11.88 25.46
N SER A 266 1.75 -11.09 25.74
CA SER A 266 0.45 -11.63 26.13
C SER A 266 -0.29 -12.21 24.92
N SER A 267 -1.00 -13.32 25.11
CA SER A 267 -1.93 -13.90 24.13
C SER A 267 -3.07 -12.96 23.70
N ASN A 268 -3.15 -11.76 24.28
CA ASN A 268 -4.07 -10.68 23.97
C ASN A 268 -3.38 -9.47 23.31
N SER A 269 -2.20 -9.64 22.69
CA SER A 269 -1.54 -8.57 21.93
C SER A 269 -2.51 -7.84 21.00
N PRO A 270 -2.64 -6.51 21.11
CA PRO A 270 -3.50 -5.73 20.21
C PRO A 270 -3.18 -5.99 18.74
N ILE A 271 -1.89 -6.15 18.38
CA ILE A 271 -1.47 -6.41 17.00
C ILE A 271 -1.91 -7.79 16.53
N MET A 272 -1.68 -8.85 17.31
CA MET A 272 -2.12 -10.20 16.94
C MET A 272 -3.64 -10.25 16.77
N ARG A 273 -4.37 -9.54 17.64
CA ARG A 273 -5.83 -9.40 17.52
C ARG A 273 -6.25 -8.70 16.24
N LEU A 274 -5.54 -7.66 15.78
CA LEU A 274 -5.80 -7.03 14.48
C LEU A 274 -5.58 -8.01 13.32
N VAL A 275 -4.46 -8.73 13.34
CA VAL A 275 -4.12 -9.72 12.30
C VAL A 275 -5.21 -10.76 12.16
N ASP A 276 -5.65 -11.34 13.28
CA ASP A 276 -6.70 -12.36 13.29
C ASP A 276 -8.07 -11.79 12.91
N GLU A 277 -8.42 -10.57 13.36
CA GLU A 277 -9.68 -9.93 13.00
C GLU A 277 -9.76 -9.66 11.49
N TYR A 278 -8.73 -9.06 10.89
CA TYR A 278 -8.74 -8.72 9.47
C TYR A 278 -8.73 -9.97 8.61
N HIS A 279 -7.89 -10.94 8.94
CA HIS A 279 -7.84 -12.22 8.21
C HIS A 279 -9.19 -12.96 8.30
N ALA A 280 -9.80 -13.04 9.49
CA ALA A 280 -11.12 -13.65 9.65
C ALA A 280 -12.21 -12.90 8.86
N SER A 281 -12.15 -11.57 8.83
CA SER A 281 -13.09 -10.72 8.08
C SER A 281 -13.05 -11.02 6.58
N ILE A 282 -11.86 -11.20 6.01
CA ILE A 282 -11.66 -11.48 4.58
C ILE A 282 -12.23 -12.85 4.17
N ARG A 283 -12.05 -13.87 5.00
CA ARG A 283 -12.45 -15.26 4.67
C ARG A 283 -13.91 -15.36 4.26
N ASN A 284 -14.80 -14.67 4.97
CA ASN A 284 -16.24 -14.78 4.79
C ASN A 284 -16.84 -13.84 3.72
N ILE A 285 -16.06 -12.89 3.18
CA ILE A 285 -16.55 -11.95 2.17
C ILE A 285 -16.63 -12.65 0.80
N SER A 286 -17.82 -12.70 0.19
CA SER A 286 -17.97 -13.26 -1.15
C SER A 286 -17.43 -12.30 -2.21
N ILE A 287 -16.50 -12.76 -3.05
CA ILE A 287 -15.95 -12.01 -4.18
C ILE A 287 -15.98 -12.87 -5.46
N PRO A 288 -15.95 -12.27 -6.66
CA PRO A 288 -15.92 -13.01 -7.92
C PRO A 288 -14.79 -14.03 -7.98
N SER A 289 -15.05 -15.20 -8.57
CA SER A 289 -14.11 -16.34 -8.59
C SER A 289 -12.76 -15.99 -9.22
N ASN A 290 -12.77 -15.14 -10.24
CA ASN A 290 -11.57 -14.65 -10.92
C ASN A 290 -10.72 -13.67 -10.09
N LEU A 291 -11.26 -13.15 -8.97
CA LEU A 291 -10.58 -12.24 -8.05
C LEU A 291 -10.24 -12.91 -6.70
N VAL A 292 -10.53 -14.20 -6.53
CA VAL A 292 -10.29 -14.94 -5.28
C VAL A 292 -8.82 -14.94 -4.85
N PHE A 293 -7.86 -14.74 -5.78
CA PHE A 293 -6.45 -14.62 -5.42
C PHE A 293 -6.15 -13.52 -4.40
N ILE A 294 -6.96 -12.44 -4.36
CA ILE A 294 -6.73 -11.33 -3.42
C ILE A 294 -6.80 -11.84 -1.97
N LYS A 295 -7.62 -12.87 -1.70
CA LYS A 295 -7.66 -13.55 -0.40
C LYS A 295 -6.38 -14.32 -0.09
N LEU A 296 -5.77 -14.97 -1.08
CA LEU A 296 -4.50 -15.67 -0.90
C LEU A 296 -3.36 -14.70 -0.57
N VAL A 297 -3.39 -13.49 -1.14
CA VAL A 297 -2.46 -12.42 -0.78
C VAL A 297 -2.65 -12.03 0.69
N SER A 298 -3.90 -11.94 1.15
CA SER A 298 -4.20 -11.67 2.56
C SER A 298 -3.74 -12.79 3.49
N ASP A 299 -3.91 -14.06 3.11
CA ASP A 299 -3.40 -15.21 3.86
C ASP A 299 -1.88 -15.09 4.03
N HIS A 300 -1.16 -14.75 2.95
CA HIS A 300 0.28 -14.55 2.98
C HIS A 300 0.72 -13.42 3.91
N HIS A 301 0.05 -12.26 3.89
CA HIS A 301 0.37 -11.15 4.79
C HIS A 301 0.10 -11.51 6.26
N ALA A 302 -1.05 -12.13 6.55
CA ALA A 302 -1.38 -12.56 7.90
C ALA A 302 -0.38 -13.59 8.43
N ASP A 303 0.01 -14.58 7.63
CA ASP A 303 0.98 -15.60 8.04
C ASP A 303 2.39 -15.02 8.21
N THR A 304 2.76 -14.01 7.42
CA THR A 304 4.01 -13.27 7.58
C THR A 304 4.02 -12.54 8.93
N LEU A 305 2.97 -11.78 9.24
CA LEU A 305 2.85 -11.08 10.52
C LEU A 305 2.85 -12.02 11.72
N ARG A 306 2.12 -13.14 11.65
CA ARG A 306 2.12 -14.14 12.74
C ARG A 306 3.52 -14.67 13.01
N LYS A 307 4.30 -14.98 11.97
CA LYS A 307 5.69 -15.42 12.11
C LYS A 307 6.56 -14.34 12.71
N THR A 308 6.38 -13.09 12.28
CA THR A 308 7.12 -11.94 12.80
C THR A 308 6.88 -11.69 14.29
N ILE A 309 5.62 -11.83 14.74
CA ILE A 309 5.22 -11.52 16.13
C ILE A 309 5.46 -12.71 17.09
N SER A 310 5.49 -13.94 16.58
CA SER A 310 5.63 -15.15 17.42
C SER A 310 7.09 -15.60 17.64
N LEU A 311 8.06 -14.79 17.21
CA LEU A 311 9.50 -14.98 17.41
C LEU A 311 10.00 -14.07 18.53
#